data_AF-A0AAX6HDC2-F1
#
_entry.id   AF-A0AAX6HDC2-F1
#
_cell.length_a   1.000
_cell.length_b   1.000
_cell.length_c   1.000
_cell.angle_alpha   90.00
_cell.angle_beta   90.00
_cell.angle_gamma   90.00
#
_symmetry.space_group_name_H-M   'P 1'
#
loop_
_entity.id
_entity.type
_entity.pdbx_description
1 polymer ?
#
loop_
_entity_poly.entity_id
_entity_poly.type
_entity_poly.pdbx_seq_one_letter_code
_entity_poly.pdbx_strand_id
1 'polypeptide(L)'
;MKTPAAIMYNILGEDEGEPGFCLANQLISRALSVPGASVHWYGKTEMRKQWKMGHITIVGPSMNIVKARLDQILKNENLGGHTAVTPQVAVIMGSDSDLPVMKEAAEVLKNLNVPFELTIVPAHRTPERMYSFSLSAKERGIQVIIAGAGGAAHLPGMVASLTPLPVIGVPIRTSSLDGVDSLLSIVQMPKGIPVATVAIGNAANAGLLAVRILAAGDADLWDKLIKYQEDLKDIVLAKADKLEAEGWQRYLNP
;
A
#
# COMPACT_ATOMS: atom_id res chain seq x y z
N MET A 1 5.40 -23.94 -23.15
CA MET A 1 4.60 -23.48 -22.00
C MET A 1 4.85 -21.98 -21.86
N LYS A 2 3.85 -21.11 -22.07
CA LYS A 2 4.05 -19.66 -21.91
C LYS A 2 4.01 -19.35 -20.40
N THR A 3 5.16 -19.13 -19.78
CA THR A 3 5.23 -18.54 -18.44
C THR A 3 5.18 -17.01 -18.59
N PRO A 4 4.13 -16.34 -18.10
CA PRO A 4 3.91 -14.91 -18.35
C PRO A 4 4.88 -13.98 -17.60
N ALA A 5 5.59 -14.46 -16.57
CA ALA A 5 6.62 -13.69 -15.88
C ALA A 5 7.80 -14.56 -15.43
N ALA A 6 9.01 -13.97 -15.45
CA ALA A 6 10.23 -14.60 -14.97
C ALA A 6 11.20 -13.57 -14.36
N ILE A 7 11.94 -13.96 -13.33
CA ILE A 7 13.08 -13.23 -12.77
C ILE A 7 14.30 -14.16 -12.78
N MET A 8 15.47 -13.62 -13.14
CA MET A 8 16.76 -14.26 -12.95
C MET A 8 17.55 -13.50 -11.89
N TYR A 9 17.86 -14.18 -10.78
CA TYR A 9 18.67 -13.65 -9.68
C TYR A 9 20.08 -14.23 -9.76
N ASN A 10 21.11 -13.39 -9.78
CA ASN A 10 22.50 -13.86 -9.81
C ASN A 10 22.96 -14.23 -8.39
N ILE A 11 23.49 -15.43 -8.21
CA ILE A 11 24.16 -15.82 -6.97
C ILE A 11 25.59 -15.28 -7.05
N LEU A 12 25.91 -14.30 -6.22
CA LEU A 12 27.25 -13.76 -6.08
C LEU A 12 27.91 -14.34 -4.83
N GLY A 13 29.25 -14.44 -4.85
CA GLY A 13 29.99 -14.75 -3.63
C GLY A 13 29.84 -13.61 -2.62
N GLU A 14 29.24 -13.90 -1.46
CA GLU A 14 29.09 -12.94 -0.36
C GLU A 14 30.30 -12.95 0.56
N ASP A 15 30.99 -14.08 0.65
CA ASP A 15 32.24 -14.25 1.40
C ASP A 15 33.27 -15.07 0.62
N GLU A 16 34.48 -15.22 1.16
CA GLU A 16 35.56 -16.01 0.55
C GLU A 16 35.63 -17.43 1.11
N GLY A 17 36.04 -18.39 0.28
CA GLY A 17 36.23 -19.78 0.70
C GLY A 17 34.97 -20.47 1.23
N GLU A 18 35.14 -21.35 2.21
CA GLU A 18 34.08 -22.21 2.77
C GLU A 18 32.87 -21.43 3.33
N PRO A 19 33.03 -20.34 4.10
CA PRO A 19 31.89 -19.53 4.56
C PRO A 19 31.00 -19.03 3.42
N GLY A 20 31.59 -18.61 2.29
CA GLY A 20 30.82 -18.16 1.14
C GLY A 20 30.08 -19.29 0.44
N PHE A 21 30.64 -20.52 0.41
CA PHE A 21 29.90 -21.71 -0.07
C PHE A 21 28.73 -22.05 0.84
N CYS A 22 28.89 -21.97 2.17
CA CYS A 22 27.80 -22.18 3.13
C CYS A 22 26.62 -21.22 2.89
N LEU A 23 26.90 -19.92 2.73
CA LEU A 23 25.87 -18.91 2.45
C LEU A 23 25.15 -19.18 1.12
N ALA A 24 25.92 -19.48 0.06
CA ALA A 24 25.35 -19.84 -1.23
C ALA A 24 24.47 -21.10 -1.14
N ASN A 25 24.89 -22.12 -0.41
CA ASN A 25 24.12 -23.35 -0.21
C ASN A 25 22.82 -23.12 0.56
N GLN A 26 22.82 -22.24 1.57
CA GLN A 26 21.59 -21.84 2.27
C GLN A 26 20.60 -21.16 1.33
N LEU A 27 21.07 -20.22 0.52
CA LEU A 27 20.26 -19.53 -0.48
C LEU A 27 19.69 -20.50 -1.53
N ILE A 28 20.52 -21.43 -2.02
CA ILE A 28 20.13 -22.47 -2.98
C ILE A 28 19.06 -23.38 -2.35
N SER A 29 19.24 -23.80 -1.10
CA SER A 29 18.29 -24.65 -0.39
C SER A 29 16.91 -23.99 -0.25
N ARG A 30 16.89 -22.68 0.07
CA ARG A 30 15.64 -21.88 0.09
C ARG A 30 15.01 -21.76 -1.29
N ALA A 31 15.80 -21.61 -2.34
CA ALA A 31 15.27 -21.54 -3.69
C ALA A 31 14.63 -22.86 -4.13
N LEU A 32 15.23 -24.00 -3.79
CA LEU A 32 14.70 -25.32 -4.16
C LEU A 32 13.35 -25.65 -3.49
N SER A 33 13.02 -24.99 -2.37
CA SER A 33 11.71 -25.17 -1.71
C SER A 33 10.59 -24.28 -2.27
N VAL A 34 10.92 -23.35 -3.18
CA VAL A 34 9.95 -22.40 -3.75
C VAL A 34 9.41 -22.90 -5.10
N PRO A 35 8.08 -23.04 -5.26
CA PRO A 35 7.49 -23.49 -6.53
C PRO A 35 7.89 -22.60 -7.71
N GLY A 36 8.32 -23.21 -8.81
CA GLY A 36 8.72 -22.52 -10.03
C GLY A 36 10.10 -21.85 -9.97
N ALA A 37 10.88 -22.09 -8.92
CA ALA A 37 12.30 -21.71 -8.88
C ALA A 37 13.18 -22.87 -9.38
N SER A 38 14.22 -22.54 -10.15
CA SER A 38 15.26 -23.45 -10.62
C SER A 38 16.64 -22.84 -10.38
N VAL A 39 17.57 -23.64 -9.90
CA VAL A 39 18.93 -23.20 -9.58
C VAL A 39 19.91 -23.73 -10.63
N HIS A 40 20.76 -22.85 -11.13
CA HIS A 40 21.88 -23.17 -12.00
C HIS A 40 23.19 -22.80 -11.32
N TRP A 41 23.89 -23.80 -10.81
CA TRP A 41 25.21 -23.67 -10.18
C TRP A 41 26.33 -23.89 -11.19
N TYR A 42 27.37 -23.05 -11.17
CA TYR A 42 28.47 -23.12 -12.16
C TYR A 42 29.63 -24.03 -11.76
N GLY A 43 29.58 -24.68 -10.58
CA GLY A 43 30.58 -25.69 -10.19
C GLY A 43 31.99 -25.14 -9.96
N LYS A 44 32.13 -23.84 -9.66
CA LYS A 44 33.43 -23.23 -9.36
C LYS A 44 34.00 -23.79 -8.05
N THR A 45 35.29 -24.13 -8.07
CA THR A 45 36.02 -24.68 -6.92
C THR A 45 36.49 -23.61 -5.93
N GLU A 46 36.51 -22.34 -6.36
CA GLU A 46 36.90 -21.20 -5.53
C GLU A 46 35.73 -20.23 -5.39
N MET A 47 35.55 -19.73 -4.16
CA MET A 47 34.56 -18.71 -3.81
C MET A 47 35.28 -17.39 -3.53
N ARG A 48 34.90 -16.33 -4.26
CA ARG A 48 35.42 -14.97 -4.08
C ARG A 48 34.27 -13.97 -4.03
N LYS A 49 34.45 -12.90 -3.25
CA LYS A 49 33.44 -11.84 -3.15
C LYS A 49 33.09 -11.27 -4.52
N GLN A 50 31.80 -11.05 -4.75
CA GLN A 50 31.22 -10.49 -5.97
C GLN A 50 31.41 -11.36 -7.24
N TRP A 51 32.00 -12.55 -7.14
CA TRP A 51 32.04 -13.46 -8.28
C TRP A 51 30.68 -14.09 -8.51
N LYS A 52 30.23 -14.12 -9.77
CA LYS A 52 29.02 -14.86 -10.15
C LYS A 52 29.28 -16.36 -10.02
N MET A 53 28.58 -17.00 -9.11
CA MET A 53 28.69 -18.42 -8.78
C MET A 53 27.59 -19.26 -9.42
N GLY A 54 26.47 -18.62 -9.75
CA GLY A 54 25.33 -19.25 -10.40
C GLY A 54 24.21 -18.26 -10.60
N HIS A 55 23.02 -18.78 -10.87
CA HIS A 55 21.80 -17.99 -10.90
C HIS A 55 20.58 -18.83 -10.50
N ILE A 56 19.53 -18.14 -10.08
CA ILE A 56 18.22 -18.69 -9.74
C ILE A 56 17.23 -18.11 -10.73
N THR A 57 16.48 -18.95 -11.42
CA THR A 57 15.39 -18.54 -12.29
C THR A 57 14.09 -18.84 -11.60
N ILE A 58 13.21 -17.84 -11.49
CA ILE A 58 11.91 -17.97 -10.87
C ILE A 58 10.87 -17.64 -11.94
N VAL A 59 9.96 -18.56 -12.20
CA VAL A 59 8.87 -18.39 -13.17
C VAL A 59 7.52 -18.46 -12.47
N GLY A 60 6.53 -17.74 -12.98
CA GLY A 60 5.20 -17.70 -12.40
C GLY A 60 4.15 -17.06 -13.31
N PRO A 61 2.89 -17.03 -12.85
CA PRO A 61 1.77 -16.49 -13.62
C PRO A 61 1.72 -14.96 -13.63
N SER A 62 2.44 -14.26 -12.75
CA SER A 62 2.53 -12.79 -12.74
C SER A 62 3.87 -12.31 -12.15
N MET A 63 4.27 -11.07 -12.45
CA MET A 63 5.51 -10.49 -11.90
C MET A 63 5.44 -10.35 -10.36
N ASN A 64 4.26 -10.10 -9.79
CA ASN A 64 4.07 -10.00 -8.34
C ASN A 64 4.33 -11.34 -7.65
N ILE A 65 3.79 -12.44 -8.19
CA ILE A 65 4.04 -13.78 -7.64
C ILE A 65 5.53 -14.13 -7.73
N VAL A 66 6.18 -13.79 -8.84
CA VAL A 66 7.62 -14.03 -9.03
C VAL A 66 8.47 -13.19 -8.05
N LYS A 67 8.09 -11.93 -7.81
CA LYS A 67 8.74 -11.06 -6.80
C LYS A 67 8.54 -11.58 -5.38
N ALA A 68 7.32 -11.93 -4.99
CA ALA A 68 7.03 -12.46 -3.65
C ALA A 68 7.81 -13.76 -3.37
N ARG A 69 7.97 -14.61 -4.39
CA ARG A 69 8.81 -15.81 -4.34
C ARG A 69 10.30 -15.46 -4.19
N LEU A 70 10.80 -14.47 -4.92
CA LEU A 70 12.16 -13.99 -4.73
C LEU A 70 12.37 -13.48 -3.30
N ASP A 71 11.45 -12.68 -2.78
CA ASP A 71 11.53 -12.14 -1.41
C ASP A 71 11.54 -13.27 -0.37
N GLN A 72 10.79 -14.35 -0.60
CA GLN A 72 10.83 -15.54 0.25
C GLN A 72 12.22 -16.20 0.26
N ILE A 73 12.89 -16.27 -0.90
CA ILE A 73 14.25 -16.85 -1.03
C ILE A 73 15.30 -15.97 -0.34
N LEU A 74 15.13 -14.65 -0.39
CA LEU A 74 16.08 -13.67 0.14
C LEU A 74 15.91 -13.39 1.64
N LYS A 75 14.76 -13.73 2.24
CA LYS A 75 14.55 -13.59 3.69
C LYS A 75 15.48 -14.54 4.46
N ASN A 76 16.37 -13.96 5.26
CA ASN A 76 17.19 -14.72 6.19
C ASN A 76 16.36 -15.14 7.41
N GLU A 77 16.34 -16.44 7.74
CA GLU A 77 15.70 -16.99 8.94
C GLU A 77 16.51 -16.68 10.22
N ASN A 78 16.78 -15.40 10.46
CA ASN A 78 17.20 -14.90 11.75
C ASN A 78 16.41 -13.62 12.04
N LEU A 79 15.24 -13.81 12.64
CA LEU A 79 14.63 -12.98 13.70
C LEU A 79 13.18 -13.43 13.89
N GLY A 80 12.89 -14.04 15.04
CA GLY A 80 11.53 -14.22 15.57
C GLY A 80 10.91 -12.88 15.96
N GLY A 81 10.66 -12.02 14.98
CA GLY A 81 9.88 -10.80 15.12
C GLY A 81 8.85 -10.79 14.00
N HIS A 82 7.61 -10.42 14.31
CA HIS A 82 6.56 -10.19 13.31
C HIS A 82 7.16 -9.44 12.12
N THR A 83 7.13 -10.03 10.93
CA THR A 83 7.59 -9.35 9.70
C THR A 83 6.79 -8.06 9.59
N ALA A 84 7.42 -6.94 9.91
CA ALA A 84 6.82 -5.62 9.80
C ALA A 84 6.45 -5.43 8.33
N VAL A 85 5.17 -5.55 8.03
CA VAL A 85 4.66 -5.36 6.67
C VAL A 85 4.96 -3.90 6.31
N THR A 86 5.80 -3.68 5.30
CA THR A 86 6.15 -2.33 4.85
C THR A 86 4.87 -1.62 4.36
N PRO A 87 4.50 -0.47 4.93
CA PRO A 87 3.26 0.20 4.59
C PRO A 87 3.33 0.75 3.15
N GLN A 88 2.31 0.45 2.34
CA GLN A 88 2.15 1.00 1.00
C GLN A 88 1.33 2.30 1.02
N VAL A 89 0.41 2.44 1.96
CA VAL A 89 -0.41 3.64 2.15
C VAL A 89 -0.15 4.23 3.52
N ALA A 90 -0.05 5.54 3.62
CA ALA A 90 -0.03 6.23 4.91
C ALA A 90 -1.31 7.04 5.10
N VAL A 91 -2.03 6.77 6.19
CA VAL A 91 -3.22 7.51 6.62
C VAL A 91 -2.80 8.47 7.74
N ILE A 92 -2.78 9.77 7.45
CA ILE A 92 -2.36 10.79 8.40
C ILE A 92 -3.49 11.76 8.71
N MET A 93 -3.48 12.31 9.92
CA MET A 93 -4.46 13.29 10.37
C MET A 93 -3.82 14.36 11.26
N GLY A 94 -4.45 15.54 11.28
CA GLY A 94 -3.95 16.67 12.07
C GLY A 94 -4.23 16.56 13.56
N SER A 95 -5.24 15.77 13.95
CA SER A 95 -5.65 15.57 15.34
C SER A 95 -6.27 14.19 15.54
N ASP A 96 -6.24 13.67 16.78
CA ASP A 96 -6.93 12.44 17.16
C ASP A 96 -8.46 12.53 17.02
N SER A 97 -9.02 13.74 17.16
CA SER A 97 -10.43 14.03 16.88
C SER A 97 -10.86 13.72 15.45
N ASP A 98 -9.92 13.62 14.51
CA ASP A 98 -10.20 13.27 13.11
C ASP A 98 -10.30 11.73 12.91
N LEU A 99 -9.78 10.95 13.88
CA LEU A 99 -9.71 9.48 13.80
C LEU A 99 -11.06 8.79 13.56
N PRO A 100 -12.19 9.21 14.16
CA PRO A 100 -13.49 8.58 13.91
C PRO A 100 -13.89 8.59 12.43
N VAL A 101 -13.45 9.59 11.67
CA VAL A 101 -13.63 9.68 10.21
C VAL A 101 -12.52 8.91 9.51
N MET A 102 -11.26 9.22 9.82
CA MET A 102 -10.10 8.70 9.07
C MET A 102 -9.92 7.18 9.20
N LYS A 103 -10.48 6.54 10.24
CA LYS A 103 -10.48 5.08 10.38
C LYS A 103 -11.19 4.38 9.21
N GLU A 104 -12.16 5.02 8.55
CA GLU A 104 -12.87 4.41 7.43
C GLU A 104 -11.94 4.15 6.24
N ALA A 105 -10.92 5.01 6.03
CA ALA A 105 -9.87 4.73 5.06
C ALA A 105 -9.07 3.47 5.43
N ALA A 106 -8.70 3.34 6.71
CA ALA A 106 -7.98 2.17 7.23
C ALA A 106 -8.81 0.88 7.12
N GLU A 107 -10.12 0.94 7.36
CA GLU A 107 -11.03 -0.19 7.20
C GLU A 107 -11.09 -0.66 5.74
N VAL A 108 -11.20 0.26 4.79
CA VAL A 108 -11.16 -0.07 3.35
C VAL A 108 -9.82 -0.72 2.97
N LEU A 109 -8.69 -0.13 3.39
CA LEU A 109 -7.36 -0.66 3.10
C LEU A 109 -7.18 -2.06 3.71
N LYS A 110 -7.65 -2.28 4.93
CA LYS A 110 -7.65 -3.59 5.60
C LYS A 110 -8.48 -4.61 4.82
N ASN A 111 -9.69 -4.26 4.41
CA ASN A 111 -10.60 -5.15 3.69
C ASN A 111 -10.03 -5.60 2.33
N LEU A 112 -9.24 -4.74 1.68
CA LEU A 112 -8.60 -5.04 0.39
C LEU A 112 -7.16 -5.59 0.54
N ASN A 113 -6.73 -5.84 1.79
CA ASN A 113 -5.39 -6.30 2.19
C ASN A 113 -4.25 -5.41 1.66
N VAL A 114 -4.44 -4.09 1.68
CA VAL A 114 -3.37 -3.13 1.38
C VAL A 114 -2.65 -2.77 2.68
N PRO A 115 -1.34 -3.00 2.81
CA PRO A 115 -0.58 -2.59 3.99
C PRO A 115 -0.59 -1.09 4.18
N PHE A 116 -0.87 -0.63 5.39
CA PHE A 116 -0.91 0.79 5.69
C PHE A 116 -0.37 1.11 7.09
N GLU A 117 0.03 2.36 7.28
CA GLU A 117 0.23 2.96 8.59
C GLU A 117 -0.83 4.04 8.85
N LEU A 118 -1.17 4.24 10.12
CA LEU A 118 -2.09 5.28 10.56
C LEU A 118 -1.44 6.07 11.71
N THR A 119 -1.31 7.39 11.57
CA THR A 119 -0.65 8.21 12.59
C THR A 119 -1.09 9.68 12.57
N ILE A 120 -0.72 10.42 13.61
CA ILE A 120 -1.03 11.85 13.78
C ILE A 120 0.18 12.67 13.30
N VAL A 121 -0.07 13.57 12.36
CA VAL A 121 0.92 14.46 11.73
C VAL A 121 0.35 15.88 11.62
N PRO A 122 0.34 16.67 12.71
CA PRO A 122 -0.19 18.03 12.71
C PRO A 122 0.66 18.99 11.88
N ALA A 123 0.06 19.64 10.87
CA ALA A 123 0.74 20.66 10.06
C ALA A 123 1.10 21.92 10.86
N HIS A 124 0.19 22.39 11.72
CA HIS A 124 0.36 23.67 12.43
C HIS A 124 1.06 23.54 13.78
N ARG A 125 0.97 22.37 14.43
CA ARG A 125 1.49 22.17 15.80
C ARG A 125 2.86 21.49 15.83
N THR A 126 3.18 20.67 14.83
CA THR A 126 4.47 19.98 14.71
C THR A 126 4.94 19.98 13.25
N PRO A 127 5.18 21.15 12.64
CA PRO A 127 5.53 21.26 11.23
C PRO A 127 6.79 20.47 10.85
N GLU A 128 7.77 20.34 11.74
CA GLU A 128 9.01 19.58 11.51
C GLU A 128 8.73 18.07 11.39
N ARG A 129 7.75 17.55 12.16
CA ARG A 129 7.29 16.16 12.05
C ARG A 129 6.63 15.92 10.70
N MET A 130 5.76 16.83 10.27
CA MET A 130 5.11 16.77 8.94
C MET A 130 6.15 16.83 7.83
N TYR A 131 7.12 17.72 7.95
CA TYR A 131 8.20 17.87 6.98
C TYR A 131 9.03 16.58 6.85
N SER A 132 9.51 16.05 7.98
CA SER A 132 10.30 14.82 8.03
C SER A 132 9.52 13.59 7.54
N PHE A 133 8.24 13.51 7.88
CA PHE A 133 7.34 12.47 7.39
C PHE A 133 7.23 12.51 5.86
N SER A 134 7.00 13.70 5.30
CA SER A 134 6.71 13.87 3.87
C SER A 134 7.92 13.55 2.99
N LEU A 135 9.12 14.00 3.40
CA LEU A 135 10.37 13.72 2.68
C LEU A 135 10.75 12.24 2.72
N SER A 136 10.59 11.58 3.88
CA SER A 136 10.99 10.17 4.05
C SER A 136 9.94 9.17 3.54
N ALA A 137 8.71 9.59 3.25
CA ALA A 137 7.60 8.67 2.94
C ALA A 137 7.93 7.68 1.82
N LYS A 138 8.54 8.16 0.73
CA LYS A 138 8.90 7.31 -0.41
C LYS A 138 9.94 6.25 -0.04
N GLU A 139 10.95 6.62 0.74
CA GLU A 139 12.03 5.74 1.19
C GLU A 139 11.51 4.64 2.12
N ARG A 140 10.45 4.94 2.88
CA ARG A 140 9.74 3.97 3.75
C ARG A 140 8.83 3.00 2.99
N GLY A 141 8.76 3.11 1.66
CA GLY A 141 7.95 2.23 0.81
C GLY A 141 6.53 2.73 0.54
N ILE A 142 6.16 3.91 1.05
CA ILE A 142 4.83 4.48 0.82
C ILE A 142 4.70 4.88 -0.66
N GLN A 143 3.51 4.60 -1.20
CA GLN A 143 3.13 4.86 -2.57
C GLN A 143 1.96 5.83 -2.68
N VAL A 144 1.08 5.90 -1.68
CA VAL A 144 -0.03 6.87 -1.60
C VAL A 144 -0.16 7.40 -0.18
N ILE A 145 -0.44 8.69 -0.03
CA ILE A 145 -0.72 9.32 1.26
C ILE A 145 -2.19 9.78 1.28
N ILE A 146 -2.92 9.43 2.34
CA ILE A 146 -4.26 9.93 2.63
C ILE A 146 -4.13 10.87 3.82
N ALA A 147 -4.50 12.14 3.64
CA ALA A 147 -4.36 13.18 4.66
C ALA A 147 -5.72 13.81 5.02
N GLY A 148 -6.08 13.73 6.30
CA GLY A 148 -7.29 14.36 6.85
C GLY A 148 -6.99 15.64 7.62
N ALA A 149 -7.74 16.70 7.36
CA ALA A 149 -7.69 17.93 8.16
C ALA A 149 -9.01 18.73 8.08
N GLY A 150 -9.31 19.47 9.16
CA GLY A 150 -10.49 20.33 9.27
C GLY A 150 -10.14 21.82 9.43
N GLY A 151 -11.09 22.70 9.12
CA GLY A 151 -10.98 24.15 9.20
C GLY A 151 -10.03 24.70 8.13
N ALA A 152 -9.00 25.43 8.56
CA ALA A 152 -7.86 25.80 7.72
C ALA A 152 -6.97 24.55 7.45
N ALA A 153 -7.49 23.66 6.60
CA ALA A 153 -7.04 22.29 6.47
C ALA A 153 -5.76 22.14 5.60
N HIS A 154 -4.62 22.64 6.10
CA HIS A 154 -3.38 22.73 5.30
C HIS A 154 -2.59 21.42 5.15
N LEU A 155 -2.87 20.39 5.98
CA LEU A 155 -2.06 19.17 6.00
C LEU A 155 -1.91 18.51 4.61
N PRO A 156 -2.98 18.27 3.83
CA PRO A 156 -2.84 17.59 2.54
C PRO A 156 -2.00 18.39 1.53
N GLY A 157 -2.23 19.70 1.44
CA GLY A 157 -1.51 20.58 0.52
C GLY A 157 -0.03 20.73 0.87
N MET A 158 0.28 20.88 2.17
CA MET A 158 1.67 20.97 2.63
C MET A 158 2.44 19.67 2.42
N VAL A 159 1.82 18.52 2.70
CA VAL A 159 2.44 17.21 2.42
C VAL A 159 2.69 17.05 0.92
N ALA A 160 1.72 17.36 0.07
CA ALA A 160 1.86 17.31 -1.39
C ALA A 160 2.98 18.22 -1.92
N SER A 161 3.23 19.36 -1.27
CA SER A 161 4.33 20.24 -1.66
C SER A 161 5.73 19.69 -1.39
N LEU A 162 5.83 18.68 -0.53
CA LEU A 162 7.09 18.11 -0.03
C LEU A 162 7.37 16.71 -0.57
N THR A 163 6.48 16.13 -1.37
CA THR A 163 6.64 14.76 -1.87
C THR A 163 6.12 14.60 -3.29
N PRO A 164 6.79 13.81 -4.15
CA PRO A 164 6.25 13.47 -5.47
C PRO A 164 5.16 12.40 -5.41
N LEU A 165 4.87 11.83 -4.22
CA LEU A 165 3.82 10.84 -4.04
C LEU A 165 2.43 11.45 -4.24
N PRO A 166 1.46 10.69 -4.77
CA PRO A 166 0.07 11.12 -4.80
C PRO A 166 -0.46 11.32 -3.37
N VAL A 167 -1.07 12.49 -3.14
CA VAL A 167 -1.72 12.84 -1.88
C VAL A 167 -3.23 12.98 -2.11
N ILE A 168 -4.00 12.24 -1.32
CA ILE A 168 -5.46 12.29 -1.28
C ILE A 168 -5.88 13.09 -0.06
N GLY A 169 -6.66 14.14 -0.28
CA GLY A 169 -7.15 15.01 0.79
C GLY A 169 -8.56 14.64 1.23
N VAL A 170 -8.76 14.44 2.53
CA VAL A 170 -10.07 14.24 3.16
C VAL A 170 -10.44 15.48 3.96
N PRO A 171 -11.40 16.30 3.48
CA PRO A 171 -11.89 17.43 4.26
C PRO A 171 -12.67 16.94 5.47
N ILE A 172 -12.24 17.30 6.69
CA ILE A 172 -12.94 16.93 7.91
C ILE A 172 -14.04 17.96 8.20
N ARG A 173 -15.26 17.49 8.50
CA ARG A 173 -16.38 18.36 8.82
C ARG A 173 -16.08 19.18 10.08
N THR A 174 -16.20 20.50 9.98
CA THR A 174 -16.17 21.42 11.11
C THR A 174 -17.59 21.76 11.56
N SER A 175 -17.76 22.19 12.82
CA SER A 175 -19.06 22.58 13.35
C SER A 175 -19.58 23.89 12.77
N SER A 176 -18.69 24.83 12.44
CA SER A 176 -19.08 26.18 12.02
C SER A 176 -19.52 26.28 10.56
N LEU A 177 -18.88 25.52 9.66
CA LEU A 177 -19.06 25.66 8.21
C LEU A 177 -19.28 24.31 7.50
N ASP A 178 -19.67 23.28 8.26
CA ASP A 178 -19.95 21.93 7.76
C ASP A 178 -18.82 21.34 6.88
N GLY A 179 -17.57 21.75 7.11
CA GLY A 179 -16.41 21.30 6.34
C GLY A 179 -16.22 21.98 4.98
N VAL A 180 -17.01 23.00 4.62
CA VAL A 180 -16.80 23.79 3.39
C VAL A 180 -15.47 24.55 3.44
N ASP A 181 -15.12 25.08 4.63
CA ASP A 181 -13.80 25.65 4.93
C ASP A 181 -12.67 24.66 4.63
N SER A 182 -12.85 23.42 5.06
CA SER A 182 -11.90 22.33 4.94
C SER A 182 -11.78 21.89 3.49
N LEU A 183 -12.92 21.79 2.78
CA LEU A 183 -12.98 21.43 1.37
C LEU A 183 -12.23 22.45 0.54
N LEU A 184 -12.55 23.73 0.68
CA LEU A 184 -11.91 24.80 -0.08
C LEU A 184 -10.42 24.94 0.24
N SER A 185 -10.02 24.71 1.50
CA SER A 185 -8.60 24.72 1.90
C SER A 185 -7.78 23.60 1.24
N ILE A 186 -8.42 22.47 0.89
CA ILE A 186 -7.73 21.29 0.33
C ILE A 186 -7.83 21.27 -1.21
N VAL A 187 -9.00 21.56 -1.78
CA VAL A 187 -9.26 21.38 -3.23
C VAL A 187 -8.71 22.51 -4.09
N GLN A 188 -8.65 23.74 -3.57
CA GLN A 188 -8.24 24.93 -4.33
C GLN A 188 -6.71 25.12 -4.35
N MET A 189 -5.96 24.04 -4.56
CA MET A 189 -4.51 24.14 -4.68
C MET A 189 -4.11 24.95 -5.92
N PRO A 190 -3.10 25.84 -5.82
CA PRO A 190 -2.58 26.55 -6.97
C PRO A 190 -1.89 25.58 -7.95
N LYS A 191 -1.69 26.04 -9.19
CA LYS A 191 -1.00 25.27 -10.23
C LYS A 191 0.38 24.80 -9.74
N GLY A 192 0.63 23.49 -9.85
CA GLY A 192 1.94 22.87 -9.59
C GLY A 192 1.92 21.81 -8.50
N ILE A 193 1.09 21.97 -7.46
CA ILE A 193 1.02 21.05 -6.32
C ILE A 193 -0.41 20.49 -6.20
N PRO A 194 -0.74 19.39 -6.91
CA PRO A 194 -2.09 18.84 -6.88
C PRO A 194 -2.38 18.05 -5.59
N VAL A 195 -3.63 18.09 -5.14
CA VAL A 195 -4.19 17.18 -4.13
C VAL A 195 -5.44 16.55 -4.71
N ALA A 196 -5.57 15.22 -4.61
CA ALA A 196 -6.77 14.50 -5.03
C ALA A 196 -7.82 14.56 -3.91
N THR A 197 -8.69 15.57 -3.94
CA THR A 197 -9.67 15.79 -2.85
C THR A 197 -10.92 14.92 -3.03
N VAL A 198 -11.33 14.24 -1.96
CA VAL A 198 -12.60 13.50 -1.90
C VAL A 198 -13.69 14.31 -1.19
N ALA A 199 -14.91 13.77 -1.12
CA ALA A 199 -16.03 14.41 -0.42
C ALA A 199 -15.72 14.65 1.07
N ILE A 200 -16.37 15.67 1.64
CA ILE A 200 -16.26 16.01 3.08
C ILE A 200 -16.60 14.78 3.92
N GLY A 201 -15.71 14.43 4.85
CA GLY A 201 -15.85 13.31 5.76
C GLY A 201 -15.74 11.92 5.12
N ASN A 202 -15.48 11.80 3.82
CA ASN A 202 -15.54 10.52 3.13
C ASN A 202 -14.16 9.85 3.03
N ALA A 203 -13.62 9.45 4.18
CA ALA A 203 -12.33 8.76 4.24
C ALA A 203 -12.40 7.35 3.61
N ALA A 204 -13.56 6.68 3.63
CA ALA A 204 -13.77 5.43 2.90
C ALA A 204 -13.41 5.57 1.41
N ASN A 205 -13.92 6.61 0.74
CA ASN A 205 -13.60 6.87 -0.67
C ASN A 205 -12.13 7.26 -0.88
N ALA A 206 -11.48 7.89 0.10
CA ALA A 206 -10.03 8.12 0.02
C ALA A 206 -9.25 6.80 0.06
N GLY A 207 -9.66 5.85 0.91
CA GLY A 207 -9.13 4.49 0.92
C GLY A 207 -9.31 3.81 -0.44
N LEU A 208 -10.53 3.84 -1.00
CA LEU A 208 -10.81 3.23 -2.31
C LEU A 208 -10.02 3.89 -3.44
N LEU A 209 -9.87 5.22 -3.43
CA LEU A 209 -9.08 5.95 -4.41
C LEU A 209 -7.60 5.56 -4.30
N ALA A 210 -7.05 5.41 -3.10
CA ALA A 210 -5.70 4.91 -2.91
C ALA A 210 -5.53 3.51 -3.51
N VAL A 211 -6.47 2.58 -3.27
CA VAL A 211 -6.41 1.24 -3.87
C VAL A 211 -6.51 1.31 -5.40
N ARG A 212 -7.35 2.18 -5.97
CA ARG A 212 -7.42 2.38 -7.43
C ARG A 212 -6.09 2.87 -8.03
N ILE A 213 -5.41 3.78 -7.33
CA ILE A 213 -4.08 4.27 -7.75
C ILE A 213 -3.06 3.12 -7.74
N LEU A 214 -3.05 2.29 -6.68
CA LEU A 214 -2.16 1.14 -6.59
C LEU A 214 -2.48 0.06 -7.64
N ALA A 215 -3.75 -0.24 -7.85
CA ALA A 215 -4.23 -1.24 -8.79
C ALA A 215 -3.86 -0.94 -10.25
N ALA A 216 -3.59 0.32 -10.59
CA ALA A 216 -3.08 0.67 -11.92
C ALA A 216 -1.75 -0.05 -12.27
N GLY A 217 -0.99 -0.47 -11.26
CA GLY A 217 0.23 -1.28 -11.42
C GLY A 217 0.15 -2.68 -10.77
N ASP A 218 -1.00 -3.09 -10.24
CA ASP A 218 -1.18 -4.34 -9.49
C ASP A 218 -2.47 -5.06 -9.92
N ALA A 219 -2.32 -6.14 -10.69
CA ALA A 219 -3.43 -6.93 -11.22
C ALA A 219 -4.25 -7.63 -10.12
N ASP A 220 -3.62 -8.01 -8.99
CA ASP A 220 -4.35 -8.68 -7.91
C ASP A 220 -5.26 -7.68 -7.19
N LEU A 221 -4.80 -6.44 -7.00
CA LEU A 221 -5.66 -5.35 -6.48
C LEU A 221 -6.74 -4.94 -7.48
N TRP A 222 -6.44 -5.01 -8.78
CA TRP A 222 -7.42 -4.76 -9.83
C TRP A 222 -8.60 -5.74 -9.74
N ASP A 223 -8.33 -7.04 -9.64
CA ASP A 223 -9.38 -8.07 -9.52
C ASP A 223 -10.18 -7.91 -8.22
N LYS A 224 -9.53 -7.55 -7.10
CA LYS A 224 -10.23 -7.23 -5.85
C LYS A 224 -11.17 -6.04 -5.99
N LEU A 225 -10.79 -5.02 -6.76
CA LEU A 225 -11.65 -3.86 -7.02
C LEU A 225 -12.85 -4.21 -7.91
N ILE A 226 -12.68 -5.08 -8.91
CA ILE A 226 -13.81 -5.59 -9.71
C ILE A 226 -14.79 -6.32 -8.79
N LYS A 227 -14.28 -7.26 -7.99
CA LYS A 227 -15.12 -8.00 -7.04
C LYS A 227 -15.83 -7.08 -6.04
N TYR A 228 -15.14 -6.07 -5.52
CA TYR A 228 -15.75 -5.07 -4.65
C TYR A 228 -16.93 -4.34 -5.32
N GLN A 229 -16.83 -4.03 -6.62
CA GLN A 229 -17.93 -3.41 -7.36
C GLN A 229 -19.10 -4.37 -7.61
N GLU A 230 -18.82 -5.65 -7.87
CA GLU A 230 -19.84 -6.70 -8.00
C GLU A 230 -20.58 -6.91 -6.67
N ASP A 231 -19.84 -7.05 -5.56
CA ASP A 231 -20.42 -7.22 -4.23
C ASP A 231 -21.31 -6.01 -3.85
N LEU A 232 -20.91 -4.78 -4.20
CA LEU A 232 -21.73 -3.59 -3.99
C LEU A 232 -23.04 -3.63 -4.79
N LYS A 233 -22.98 -4.08 -6.04
CA LYS A 233 -24.17 -4.25 -6.87
C LYS A 233 -25.13 -5.25 -6.24
N ASP A 234 -24.62 -6.40 -5.79
CA ASP A 234 -25.44 -7.44 -5.17
C ASP A 234 -26.09 -6.96 -3.86
N ILE A 235 -25.37 -6.18 -3.04
CA ILE A 235 -25.93 -5.54 -1.84
C ILE A 235 -27.09 -4.60 -2.20
N VAL A 236 -26.95 -3.80 -3.27
CA VAL A 236 -28.00 -2.87 -3.69
C VAL A 236 -29.23 -3.62 -4.21
N LEU A 237 -29.03 -4.65 -5.03
CA LEU A 237 -30.13 -5.48 -5.54
C LEU A 237 -30.88 -6.17 -4.40
N ALA A 238 -30.18 -6.76 -3.44
CA ALA A 238 -30.81 -7.39 -2.28
C ALA A 238 -31.63 -6.38 -1.43
N LYS A 239 -31.14 -5.14 -1.28
CA LYS A 239 -31.89 -4.08 -0.59
C LYS A 239 -33.12 -3.63 -1.39
N ALA A 240 -33.00 -3.56 -2.72
CA ALA A 240 -34.12 -3.21 -3.60
C ALA A 240 -35.22 -4.29 -3.51
N ASP A 241 -34.86 -5.57 -3.68
CA ASP A 241 -35.78 -6.70 -3.58
C ASP A 241 -36.51 -6.72 -2.23
N LYS A 242 -35.78 -6.47 -1.13
CA LYS A 242 -36.38 -6.39 0.21
C LYS A 242 -37.37 -5.23 0.32
N LEU A 243 -37.01 -4.06 -0.18
CA LEU A 243 -37.87 -2.88 -0.13
C LEU A 243 -39.14 -3.07 -0.97
N GLU A 244 -39.04 -3.70 -2.14
CA GLU A 244 -40.16 -4.01 -3.03
C GLU A 244 -41.09 -5.07 -2.43
N ALA A 245 -40.55 -6.08 -1.76
CA ALA A 245 -41.33 -7.15 -1.15
C ALA A 245 -42.06 -6.70 0.13
N GLU A 246 -41.41 -5.92 0.99
CA GLU A 246 -41.95 -5.54 2.30
C GLU A 246 -42.71 -4.21 2.30
N GLY A 247 -42.44 -3.34 1.31
CA GLY A 247 -42.91 -1.95 1.27
C GLY A 247 -42.14 -1.04 2.23
N TRP A 248 -42.13 0.27 1.94
CA TRP A 248 -41.31 1.24 2.68
C TRP A 248 -41.67 1.36 4.16
N GLN A 249 -42.94 1.15 4.55
CA GLN A 249 -43.35 1.25 5.96
C GLN A 249 -42.72 0.16 6.83
N ARG A 250 -42.63 -1.09 6.34
CA ARG A 250 -42.00 -2.20 7.06
C ARG A 250 -40.48 -2.10 6.98
N TYR A 251 -39.93 -1.72 5.83
CA TYR A 251 -38.48 -1.60 5.65
C TYR A 251 -37.83 -0.61 6.63
N LEU A 252 -38.50 0.51 6.96
CA LEU A 252 -38.02 1.48 7.94
C LEU A 252 -38.23 1.04 9.41
N ASN A 253 -39.07 0.04 9.66
CA ASN A 253 -39.39 -0.49 10.99
C ASN A 253 -39.18 -2.02 11.00
N PRO A 254 -37.91 -2.48 10.84
CA PRO A 254 -37.57 -3.88 10.66
C PRO A 254 -37.77 -4.75 11.92
#